data_AF-A0A397LEF4-F1
#
_entry.id   AF-A0A397LEF4-F1
#
_cell.length_a   1.000
_cell.length_b   1.000
_cell.length_c   1.000
_cell.angle_alpha   90.00
_cell.angle_beta   90.00
_cell.angle_gamma   90.00
#
_symmetry.space_group_name_H-M   'P 1'
#
loop_
_entity.id
_entity.type
_entity.pdbx_description
1 polymer ?
#
loop_
_entity_poly.entity_id
_entity_poly.type
_entity_poly.pdbx_seq_one_letter_code
_entity_poly.pdbx_strand_id
1 'polypeptide(L)'
;MKPLNNYTKFIPYLYYITIIAFWFTDVNRNEGITAYPILLFGIPFLWQIIKPNPKPNFALGITFVCLSSYLILAYLSDVLNLVSFSESTKRFLIFGGVFVVVNFIMALWIIRNSLKRAF
;
A
#
# COMPACT_ATOMS: atom_id res chain seq x y z
N MET A 1 -26.54 -18.99 -3.04
CA MET A 1 -25.14 -18.55 -3.22
C MET A 1 -24.87 -17.38 -2.28
N LYS A 2 -23.92 -17.49 -1.34
CA LYS A 2 -23.48 -16.32 -0.56
C LYS A 2 -22.91 -15.30 -1.55
N PRO A 3 -23.29 -14.01 -1.51
CA PRO A 3 -22.89 -13.08 -2.54
C PRO A 3 -21.36 -12.95 -2.51
N LEU A 4 -20.72 -13.09 -3.68
CA LEU A 4 -19.28 -12.86 -3.91
C LEU A 4 -18.77 -11.56 -3.25
N ASN A 5 -19.68 -10.60 -3.07
CA ASN A 5 -19.49 -9.32 -2.39
C ASN A 5 -18.92 -9.43 -0.95
N ASN A 6 -19.04 -10.58 -0.28
CA ASN A 6 -18.49 -10.74 1.07
C ASN A 6 -16.96 -10.94 1.11
N TYR A 7 -16.34 -11.35 0.00
CA TYR A 7 -14.90 -11.62 -0.08
C TYR A 7 -14.11 -10.45 -0.70
N THR A 8 -14.77 -9.58 -1.46
CA THR A 8 -14.12 -8.42 -2.10
C THR A 8 -13.48 -7.46 -1.09
N LYS A 9 -14.00 -7.42 0.15
CA LYS A 9 -13.40 -6.66 1.26
C LYS A 9 -11.96 -7.06 1.58
N PHE A 10 -11.53 -8.27 1.20
CA PHE A 10 -10.18 -8.76 1.50
C PHE A 10 -9.14 -8.41 0.44
N ILE A 11 -9.57 -7.99 -0.74
CA ILE A 11 -8.71 -7.63 -1.88
C ILE A 11 -7.59 -6.66 -1.48
N PRO A 12 -7.85 -5.53 -0.79
CA PRO A 12 -6.76 -4.62 -0.45
C PRO A 12 -5.72 -5.23 0.50
N TYR A 13 -6.11 -6.10 1.44
CA TYR A 13 -5.13 -6.74 2.34
C TYR A 13 -4.24 -7.73 1.60
N LEU A 14 -4.84 -8.56 0.74
CA LEU A 14 -4.10 -9.49 -0.09
C LEU A 14 -3.12 -8.75 -0.99
N TYR A 15 -3.56 -7.64 -1.58
CA TYR A 15 -2.70 -6.75 -2.37
C TYR A 15 -1.47 -6.27 -1.58
N TYR A 16 -1.65 -5.70 -0.39
CA TYR A 16 -0.52 -5.23 0.43
C TYR A 16 0.40 -6.37 0.87
N ILE A 17 -0.15 -7.52 1.23
CA ILE A 17 0.65 -8.71 1.58
C ILE A 17 1.50 -9.16 0.39
N THR A 18 0.93 -9.21 -0.82
CA THR A 18 1.66 -9.58 -2.03
C THR A 18 2.79 -8.60 -2.34
N ILE A 19 2.54 -7.29 -2.19
CA ILE A 19 3.59 -6.27 -2.39
C ILE A 19 4.71 -6.42 -1.38
N ILE A 20 4.36 -6.60 -0.11
CA ILE A 20 5.34 -6.77 0.96
C ILE A 20 6.16 -8.03 0.74
N ALA A 21 5.53 -9.13 0.34
CA ALA A 21 6.22 -10.38 0.02
C ALA A 21 7.14 -10.25 -1.20
N PHE A 22 6.66 -9.58 -2.26
CA PHE A 22 7.46 -9.30 -3.46
C PHE A 22 8.69 -8.45 -3.10
N TRP A 23 8.50 -7.36 -2.36
CA TRP A 23 9.58 -6.45 -2.01
C TRP A 23 10.56 -7.09 -1.02
N PHE A 24 10.06 -7.86 -0.05
CA PHE A 24 10.90 -8.69 0.82
C PHE A 24 11.75 -9.66 0.01
N THR A 25 11.17 -10.35 -0.99
CA THR A 25 11.91 -11.34 -1.79
C THR A 25 13.03 -10.68 -2.59
N ASP A 26 12.78 -9.51 -3.15
CA ASP A 26 13.78 -8.74 -3.89
C ASP A 26 14.91 -8.24 -2.99
N VAL A 27 14.57 -7.57 -1.87
CA VAL A 27 15.58 -7.04 -0.94
C VAL A 27 16.33 -8.16 -0.23
N ASN A 28 15.68 -9.26 0.14
CA ASN A 28 16.34 -10.40 0.79
C ASN A 28 17.38 -11.06 -0.12
N ARG A 29 17.17 -11.05 -1.45
CA ARG A 29 18.17 -11.55 -2.42
C ARG A 29 19.40 -10.65 -2.52
N ASN A 30 19.24 -9.34 -2.34
CA ASN A 30 20.30 -8.34 -2.55
C ASN A 30 21.02 -7.94 -1.26
N GLU A 31 20.32 -7.90 -0.13
CA GLU A 31 20.81 -7.33 1.14
C GLU A 31 20.63 -8.25 2.37
N GLY A 32 19.97 -9.40 2.21
CA GLY A 32 19.83 -10.42 3.26
C GLY A 32 19.04 -9.95 4.49
N ILE A 33 19.69 -9.91 5.66
CA ILE A 33 19.03 -9.73 6.98
C ILE A 33 18.30 -8.37 7.08
N THR A 34 18.74 -7.35 6.35
CA THR A 34 18.08 -6.03 6.32
C THR A 34 16.67 -6.06 5.73
N ALA A 35 16.28 -7.16 5.07
CA ALA A 35 14.94 -7.32 4.50
C ALA A 35 13.87 -7.69 5.53
N TYR A 36 14.22 -8.28 6.68
CA TYR A 36 13.25 -8.80 7.65
C TYR A 36 12.30 -7.73 8.26
N PRO A 37 12.74 -6.48 8.50
CA PRO A 37 11.82 -5.39 8.86
C PRO A 37 10.69 -5.17 7.86
N ILE A 38 10.89 -5.44 6.56
CA ILE A 38 9.85 -5.33 5.53
C ILE A 38 8.71 -6.31 5.83
N LEU A 39 9.05 -7.53 6.24
CA LEU A 39 8.08 -8.57 6.56
C LEU A 39 7.22 -8.19 7.78
N LEU A 40 7.79 -7.46 8.75
CA LEU A 40 7.06 -6.97 9.91
C LEU A 40 5.94 -6.00 9.52
N PHE A 41 6.12 -5.21 8.46
CA PHE A 41 5.05 -4.35 7.93
C PHE A 41 3.87 -5.13 7.33
N GLY A 42 4.03 -6.43 7.05
CA GLY A 42 2.95 -7.32 6.60
C GLY A 42 2.01 -7.76 7.73
N ILE A 43 2.49 -7.73 8.99
CA ILE A 43 1.74 -8.23 10.15
C ILE A 43 0.39 -7.50 10.33
N PRO A 44 0.30 -6.16 10.27
CA PRO A 44 -0.98 -5.46 10.40
C PRO A 44 -2.01 -5.92 9.36
N PHE A 45 -1.58 -6.19 8.11
CA PHE A 45 -2.46 -6.63 7.03
C PHE A 45 -2.92 -8.08 7.20
N LEU A 46 -2.02 -8.99 7.60
CA LEU A 46 -2.36 -10.37 7.96
C LEU A 46 -3.37 -10.40 9.11
N TRP A 47 -3.16 -9.56 10.12
CA TRP A 47 -4.06 -9.44 11.25
C TRP A 47 -5.46 -8.97 10.84
N GLN A 48 -5.58 -8.05 9.87
CA GLN A 48 -6.89 -7.63 9.35
C GLN A 48 -7.63 -8.74 8.61
N ILE A 49 -6.96 -9.73 8.04
CA ILE A 49 -7.61 -10.89 7.41
C ILE A 49 -8.18 -11.83 8.47
N ILE A 50 -7.38 -12.15 9.50
CA ILE A 50 -7.76 -13.11 10.55
C ILE A 50 -8.82 -12.49 11.49
N LYS A 51 -8.55 -11.29 11.99
CA LYS A 51 -9.40 -10.60 12.97
C LYS A 51 -9.57 -9.12 12.57
N PRO A 52 -10.49 -8.84 11.62
CA PRO A 52 -10.68 -7.49 11.13
C PRO A 52 -11.18 -6.56 12.24
N ASN A 53 -10.52 -5.42 12.40
CA ASN A 53 -10.88 -4.40 13.40
C ASN A 53 -10.93 -3.01 12.74
N PRO A 54 -12.06 -2.29 12.80
CA PRO A 54 -12.24 -1.03 12.07
C PRO A 54 -11.26 0.07 12.47
N LYS A 55 -10.82 0.14 13.73
CA LYS A 55 -9.91 1.20 14.21
C LYS A 55 -8.51 1.14 13.60
N PRO A 56 -7.72 0.04 13.77
CA PRO A 56 -6.41 -0.07 13.13
C PRO A 56 -6.53 -0.12 11.61
N ASN A 57 -7.62 -0.68 11.07
CA ASN A 57 -7.85 -0.70 9.64
C ASN A 57 -8.02 0.71 9.05
N PHE A 58 -8.76 1.57 9.73
CA PHE A 58 -8.93 2.97 9.33
C PHE A 58 -7.62 3.75 9.43
N ALA A 59 -6.84 3.55 10.49
CA ALA A 59 -5.52 4.15 10.65
C ALA A 59 -4.57 3.73 9.51
N LEU A 60 -4.49 2.44 9.18
CA LEU A 60 -3.73 1.92 8.04
C LEU A 60 -4.22 2.51 6.72
N GLY A 61 -5.53 2.60 6.52
CA GLY A 61 -6.10 3.24 5.33
C GLY A 61 -5.62 4.68 5.19
N ILE A 62 -5.72 5.49 6.24
CA ILE A 62 -5.27 6.90 6.23
C ILE A 62 -3.78 7.02 5.97
N THR A 63 -2.93 6.24 6.66
CA THR A 63 -1.48 6.34 6.51
C THR A 63 -1.06 6.06 5.07
N PHE A 64 -1.60 5.02 4.45
CA PHE A 64 -1.28 4.68 3.06
C PHE A 64 -1.91 5.64 2.04
N VAL A 65 -3.09 6.21 2.31
CA VAL A 65 -3.64 7.30 1.50
C VAL A 65 -2.71 8.51 1.54
N CYS A 66 -2.29 8.96 2.73
CA CYS A 66 -1.39 10.10 2.88
C CYS A 66 -0.04 9.86 2.19
N LEU A 67 0.56 8.69 2.41
CA LEU A 67 1.83 8.31 1.78
C LEU A 67 1.71 8.28 0.25
N SER A 68 0.66 7.66 -0.28
CA SER A 68 0.45 7.57 -1.73
C SER A 68 0.17 8.93 -2.35
N SER A 69 -0.64 9.77 -1.70
CA SER A 69 -0.88 11.16 -2.13
C SER A 69 0.41 11.97 -2.19
N TYR A 70 1.28 11.84 -1.19
CA TYR A 70 2.58 12.50 -1.18
C TYR A 70 3.44 12.06 -2.38
N LEU A 71 3.50 10.76 -2.67
CA LEU A 71 4.26 10.23 -3.81
C LEU A 71 3.67 10.69 -5.15
N ILE A 72 2.34 10.78 -5.29
CA ILE A 72 1.68 11.32 -6.48
C ILE A 72 2.08 12.80 -6.67
N LEU A 73 2.04 13.60 -5.62
CA LEU A 73 2.43 15.01 -5.67
C LEU A 73 3.92 15.17 -6.00
N ALA A 74 4.79 14.32 -5.43
CA ALA A 74 6.22 14.33 -5.75
C ALA A 74 6.47 14.01 -7.23
N TYR A 75 5.77 13.02 -7.78
CA TYR A 75 5.84 12.69 -9.20
C TYR A 75 5.35 13.83 -10.10
N LEU A 76 4.19 14.42 -9.77
CA LEU A 76 3.66 15.57 -10.51
C LEU A 76 4.61 16.78 -10.46
N SER A 77 5.23 17.03 -9.31
CA SER A 77 6.20 18.11 -9.13
C SER A 77 7.44 17.94 -10.03
N ASP A 78 7.94 16.71 -10.15
CA ASP A 78 9.07 16.38 -11.03
C ASP A 78 8.69 16.53 -12.52
N VAL A 79 7.52 16.00 -12.93
CA VAL A 79 7.02 16.10 -14.31
C VAL A 79 6.80 17.55 -14.74
N LEU A 80 6.33 18.40 -13.82
CA LEU A 80 6.14 19.83 -14.04
C LEU A 80 7.45 20.64 -13.88
N ASN A 81 8.59 19.99 -13.64
CA ASN A 81 9.90 20.60 -13.40
C ASN A 81 9.90 21.65 -12.26
N LEU A 82 9.01 21.50 -11.28
CA LEU A 82 8.93 22.40 -10.12
C LEU A 82 10.06 22.11 -9.12
N VAL A 83 10.50 20.85 -9.03
CA VAL A 83 11.60 20.38 -8.19
C VAL A 83 12.42 19.36 -8.97
N SER A 84 13.75 19.52 -8.99
CA SER A 84 14.65 18.56 -9.65
C SER A 84 14.99 17.40 -8.72
N PHE A 85 14.37 16.24 -8.92
CA PHE A 85 14.77 15.02 -8.22
C PHE A 85 15.94 14.32 -8.93
N SER A 86 16.67 13.46 -8.20
CA SER A 86 17.76 12.68 -8.78
C SER A 86 17.24 11.66 -9.80
N GLU A 87 18.08 11.29 -10.78
CA GLU A 87 17.70 10.35 -11.85
C GLU A 87 17.25 8.97 -11.32
N SER A 88 17.78 8.52 -10.18
CA SER A 88 17.32 7.30 -9.50
C SER A 88 15.90 7.44 -8.94
N THR A 89 15.58 8.59 -8.32
CA THR A 89 14.22 8.90 -7.85
C THR A 89 13.23 9.04 -9.01
N LYS A 90 13.65 9.64 -10.13
CA LYS A 90 12.80 9.73 -11.33
C LYS A 90 12.42 8.37 -11.90
N ARG A 91 13.39 7.46 -12.05
CA ARG A 91 13.13 6.09 -12.52
C ARG A 91 12.18 5.35 -11.58
N PHE A 92 12.37 5.49 -10.27
CA PHE A 92 11.48 4.90 -9.27
C PHE A 92 10.06 5.46 -9.37
N LEU A 93 9.89 6.77 -9.54
CA LEU A 93 8.56 7.39 -9.65
C LEU A 93 7.87 7.10 -10.99
N ILE A 94 8.59 7.00 -12.10
CA ILE A 94 8.03 6.69 -13.43
C ILE A 94 7.59 5.23 -13.52
N PHE A 95 8.47 4.27 -13.21
CA PHE A 95 8.10 2.85 -13.19
C PHE A 95 7.16 2.52 -12.02
N GLY A 96 7.24 3.29 -10.93
CA GLY A 96 6.36 3.19 -9.76
C GLY A 96 5.05 3.97 -9.88
N GLY A 97 4.82 4.78 -10.92
CA GLY A 97 3.65 5.66 -10.97
C GLY A 97 2.32 4.89 -10.95
N VAL A 98 2.21 3.84 -11.75
CA VAL A 98 1.06 2.92 -11.73
C VAL A 98 0.93 2.26 -10.37
N PHE A 99 2.04 1.82 -9.79
CA PHE A 99 2.07 1.20 -8.46
C PHE A 99 1.57 2.15 -7.38
N VAL A 100 1.95 3.44 -7.42
CA VAL A 100 1.49 4.45 -6.45
C VAL A 100 -0.01 4.69 -6.58
N VAL A 101 -0.54 4.77 -7.80
CA VAL A 101 -2.00 4.95 -8.02
C VAL A 101 -2.78 3.74 -7.54
N VAL A 102 -2.31 2.52 -7.81
CA VAL A 102 -2.98 1.30 -7.30
C VAL A 102 -2.93 1.24 -5.78
N ASN A 103 -1.80 1.63 -5.15
CA ASN A 103 -1.70 1.76 -3.69
C ASN A 103 -2.72 2.75 -3.14
N PHE A 104 -2.89 3.90 -3.77
CA PHE A 104 -3.88 4.89 -3.36
C PHE A 104 -5.32 4.34 -3.43
N ILE A 105 -5.67 3.65 -4.52
CA ILE A 105 -7.00 3.03 -4.69
C ILE A 105 -7.25 1.96 -3.61
N MET A 106 -6.25 1.11 -3.33
CA MET A 106 -6.38 0.06 -2.32
C MET A 106 -6.50 0.63 -0.90
N ALA A 107 -5.77 1.70 -0.59
CA ALA A 107 -5.89 2.42 0.67
C ALA A 107 -7.28 3.05 0.86
N LEU A 108 -7.83 3.69 -0.19
CA LEU A 108 -9.20 4.20 -0.19
C LEU A 108 -10.23 3.08 0.01
N TRP A 109 -10.00 1.90 -0.58
CA TRP A 109 -10.87 0.75 -0.36
C TRP A 109 -10.85 0.29 1.09
N ILE A 110 -9.67 0.28 1.74
CA ILE A 110 -9.57 0.00 3.18
C ILE A 110 -10.42 0.98 3.99
N ILE A 111 -10.31 2.28 3.72
CA ILE A 111 -11.11 3.32 4.40
C ILE A 111 -12.60 3.07 4.19
N ARG A 112 -13.02 2.83 2.94
CA ARG A 112 -14.42 2.53 2.60
C ARG A 112 -14.95 1.31 3.37
N ASN A 113 -14.14 0.26 3.49
CA ASN A 113 -14.52 -0.95 4.21
C ASN A 113 -14.61 -0.73 5.73
N SER A 114 -13.75 0.12 6.29
CA SER A 114 -13.82 0.53 7.71
C SER A 114 -15.10 1.32 8.00
N LEU A 115 -15.45 2.29 7.15
CA LEU A 115 -16.63 3.13 7.33
C LEU A 115 -17.93 2.31 7.26
N LYS A 116 -18.05 1.40 6.29
CA LYS A 116 -19.20 0.48 6.15
C LYS A 116 -19.39 -0.50 7.31
N ARG A 117 -18.42 -0.63 8.21
CA ARG A 117 -18.48 -1.53 9.37
C ARG A 117 -18.61 -0.80 10.69
N ALA A 118 -18.29 0.49 10.71
CA ALA A 118 -18.39 1.36 11.88
C ALA A 118 -19.79 1.98 12.04
N PHE A 119 -20.54 2.09 10.94
CA PHE A 119 -21.93 2.52 10.86
C PHE A 119 -22.78 1.39 10.27
#